data_AF-A0A177SR18-F1
#
_entry.id   AF-A0A177SR18-F1
#
_cell.length_a   1.000
_cell.length_b   1.000
_cell.length_c   1.000
_cell.angle_alpha   90.00
_cell.angle_beta   90.00
_cell.angle_gamma   90.00
#
_symmetry.space_group_name_H-M   'P 1'
#
loop_
_entity.id
_entity.type
_entity.pdbx_description
1 polymer ?
#
loop_
_entity_poly.entity_id
_entity_poly.type
_entity_poly.pdbx_seq_one_letter_code
_entity_poly.pdbx_strand_id
1 'polypeptide(L)'
;MYARFIWVTVALILSGCTANQYDNSKPLDPTQAVIVGRIAEGFLTQPHGLQIDIQRQGEPATRIQLRTLGNNKDVHGRFVLGEHFMYQVPPGTYEVTGWQYQYYAGKSMARRAADHFTVKAGEVAYIGNYTANSLSYCLTRNSQLKPVVEPLVKKFPILKDRPINNVAESAPFAPWPTSDARDNGKGLCNF
;
A
#
# COMPACT_ATOMS: atom_id res chain seq x y z
N MET A 1 62.15 -8.79 4.55
CA MET A 1 61.07 -8.07 3.86
C MET A 1 59.80 -8.90 3.98
N TYR A 2 58.83 -8.49 4.80
CA TYR A 2 57.53 -9.17 4.89
C TYR A 2 56.44 -8.18 4.49
N ALA A 3 55.79 -8.46 3.35
CA ALA A 3 54.69 -7.66 2.83
C ALA A 3 53.42 -7.94 3.65
N ARG A 4 52.85 -6.89 4.25
CA ARG A 4 51.54 -6.92 4.91
C ARG A 4 50.45 -6.74 3.85
N PHE A 5 49.67 -7.78 3.61
CA PHE A 5 48.39 -7.66 2.89
C PHE A 5 47.33 -7.14 3.86
N ILE A 6 46.86 -5.91 3.62
CA ILE A 6 45.71 -5.33 4.31
C ILE A 6 44.47 -5.72 3.51
N TRP A 7 43.66 -6.61 4.06
CA TRP A 7 42.31 -6.88 3.56
C TRP A 7 41.37 -5.80 4.08
N VAL A 8 40.88 -4.95 3.19
CA VAL A 8 39.80 -4.01 3.48
C VAL A 8 38.48 -4.71 3.18
N THR A 9 37.82 -5.21 4.23
CA THR A 9 36.47 -5.76 4.15
C THR A 9 35.49 -4.59 4.06
N VAL A 10 34.96 -4.30 2.87
CA VAL A 10 33.87 -3.35 2.68
C VAL A 10 32.59 -3.99 3.22
N ALA A 11 32.17 -3.58 4.41
CA ALA A 11 30.88 -3.94 4.98
C ALA A 11 29.77 -3.15 4.25
N LEU A 12 29.11 -3.79 3.28
CA LEU A 12 27.86 -3.31 2.69
C LEU A 12 26.75 -3.41 3.75
N ILE A 13 26.45 -2.29 4.42
CA ILE A 13 25.29 -2.17 5.30
C ILE A 13 24.05 -2.08 4.40
N LEU A 14 23.44 -3.22 4.10
CA LEU A 14 22.08 -3.31 3.56
C LEU A 14 21.09 -2.96 4.68
N SER A 15 21.02 -1.68 5.06
CA SER A 15 19.89 -1.17 5.83
C SER A 15 18.67 -1.15 4.91
N GLY A 16 17.81 -2.16 5.04
CA GLY A 16 16.52 -2.16 4.38
C GLY A 16 15.69 -0.99 4.91
N CYS A 17 15.63 0.11 4.17
CA CYS A 17 14.80 1.27 4.50
C CYS A 17 13.34 0.92 4.26
N THR A 18 12.61 0.52 5.31
CA THR A 18 11.15 0.52 5.27
C THR A 18 10.66 1.95 5.14
N ALA A 19 9.92 2.27 4.09
CA ALA A 19 9.36 3.59 3.90
C ALA A 19 8.30 3.86 4.98
N ASN A 20 8.49 4.90 5.78
CA ASN A 20 7.54 5.31 6.80
C ASN A 20 6.42 6.15 6.18
N GLN A 21 5.23 6.03 6.75
CA GLN A 21 4.11 6.88 6.38
C GLN A 21 4.45 8.34 6.69
N TYR A 22 4.09 9.23 5.77
CA TYR A 22 4.30 10.66 5.91
C TYR A 22 3.44 11.22 7.05
N ASP A 23 4.06 12.01 7.93
CA ASP A 23 3.49 12.47 9.20
C ASP A 23 3.24 13.99 9.27
N ASN A 24 3.35 14.69 8.13
CA ASN A 24 3.29 16.16 8.02
C ASN A 24 4.42 16.92 8.76
N SER A 25 5.47 16.24 9.27
CA SER A 25 6.53 16.90 10.05
C SER A 25 7.57 17.64 9.22
N LYS A 26 7.69 17.32 7.92
CA LYS A 26 8.75 17.83 7.03
C LYS A 26 8.19 18.13 5.64
N PRO A 27 8.78 19.07 4.89
CA PRO A 27 8.45 19.25 3.47
C PRO A 27 8.67 17.98 2.65
N LEU A 28 8.06 17.92 1.47
CA LEU A 28 8.28 16.84 0.52
C LEU A 28 9.65 16.98 -0.16
N ASP A 29 10.34 15.87 -0.28
CA ASP A 29 11.59 15.74 -1.02
C ASP A 29 11.28 15.66 -2.52
N PRO A 30 11.75 16.62 -3.35
CA PRO A 30 11.48 16.64 -4.79
C PRO A 30 12.13 15.47 -5.55
N THR A 31 13.10 14.77 -4.96
CA THR A 31 13.74 13.59 -5.58
C THR A 31 12.92 12.31 -5.41
N GLN A 32 11.95 12.33 -4.49
CA GLN A 32 11.04 11.21 -4.21
C GLN A 32 9.74 11.38 -4.98
N ALA A 33 9.06 10.26 -5.23
CA ALA A 33 7.65 10.24 -5.57
C ALA A 33 6.80 10.23 -4.29
N VAL A 34 5.56 10.69 -4.39
CA VAL A 34 4.56 10.56 -3.33
C VAL A 34 3.49 9.57 -3.77
N ILE A 35 3.20 8.58 -2.93
CA ILE A 35 2.08 7.66 -3.11
C ILE A 35 0.99 8.00 -2.12
N VAL A 36 -0.24 8.16 -2.59
CA VAL A 36 -1.44 8.41 -1.76
C VAL A 36 -2.56 7.43 -2.07
N GLY A 37 -3.44 7.22 -1.10
CA GLY A 37 -4.61 6.38 -1.30
C GLY A 37 -5.42 6.17 -0.04
N ARG A 38 -6.27 5.15 -0.09
CA ARG A 38 -7.08 4.71 1.06
C ARG A 38 -6.96 3.22 1.22
N ILE A 39 -6.90 2.77 2.47
CA ILE A 39 -7.07 1.37 2.85
C ILE A 39 -8.21 1.28 3.85
N ALA A 40 -9.11 0.31 3.68
CA ALA A 40 -10.19 0.07 4.62
C ALA A 40 -10.55 -1.41 4.73
N GLU A 41 -11.02 -1.81 5.91
CA GLU A 41 -11.64 -3.10 6.15
C GLU A 41 -13.09 -2.95 6.56
N GLY A 42 -13.95 -3.83 6.05
CA GLY A 42 -15.31 -4.04 6.54
C GLY A 42 -15.37 -5.24 7.49
N PHE A 43 -16.13 -5.14 8.57
CA PHE A 43 -16.26 -6.18 9.60
C PHE A 43 -17.64 -6.16 10.27
N LEU A 44 -18.10 -7.28 10.84
CA LEU A 44 -19.37 -7.34 11.56
C LEU A 44 -19.26 -7.01 13.06
N THR A 45 -18.23 -7.53 13.73
CA THR A 45 -18.10 -7.44 15.19
C THR A 45 -16.92 -6.56 15.59
N GLN A 46 -15.72 -6.86 15.08
CA GLN A 46 -14.50 -6.12 15.35
C GLN A 46 -13.59 -6.09 14.12
N PRO A 47 -12.69 -5.08 13.99
CA PRO A 47 -11.70 -5.06 12.93
C PRO A 47 -10.67 -6.19 13.08
N HIS A 48 -10.15 -6.68 11.95
CA HIS A 48 -9.24 -7.84 11.91
C HIS A 48 -7.82 -7.49 11.47
N GLY A 49 -7.57 -6.21 11.14
CA GLY A 49 -6.24 -5.73 10.78
C GLY A 49 -5.86 -6.12 9.37
N LEU A 50 -6.55 -5.56 8.38
CA LEU A 50 -6.15 -5.66 6.98
C LEU A 50 -4.74 -5.08 6.82
N GLN A 51 -3.88 -5.86 6.16
CA GLN A 51 -2.52 -5.52 5.79
C GLN A 51 -2.33 -5.74 4.30
N ILE A 52 -1.74 -4.78 3.61
CA ILE A 52 -1.38 -4.88 2.18
C ILE A 52 0.09 -4.57 2.03
N ASP A 53 0.79 -5.43 1.32
CA ASP A 53 2.21 -5.32 1.02
C ASP A 53 2.42 -4.77 -0.38
N ILE A 54 3.25 -3.72 -0.47
CA ILE A 54 3.66 -3.08 -1.71
C ILE A 54 5.18 -3.06 -1.75
N GLN A 55 5.77 -3.36 -2.91
CA GLN A 55 7.22 -3.46 -3.08
C GLN A 55 7.65 -2.88 -4.42
N ARG A 56 8.82 -2.23 -4.48
CA ARG A 56 9.44 -1.80 -5.74
C ARG A 56 10.03 -3.01 -6.46
N GLN A 57 9.82 -3.08 -7.77
CA GLN A 57 10.44 -4.10 -8.61
C GLN A 57 11.97 -4.01 -8.55
N GLY A 58 12.62 -5.17 -8.42
CA GLY A 58 14.09 -5.26 -8.35
C GLY A 58 14.71 -4.78 -7.03
N GLU A 59 13.94 -4.17 -6.12
CA GLU A 59 14.45 -3.64 -4.86
C GLU A 59 13.56 -4.01 -3.66
N PRO A 60 13.69 -5.24 -3.14
CA PRO A 60 12.82 -5.76 -2.09
C PRO A 60 12.83 -4.97 -0.78
N ALA A 61 13.91 -4.24 -0.52
CA ALA A 61 14.12 -3.43 0.67
C ALA A 61 13.11 -2.28 0.82
N THR A 62 12.46 -1.85 -0.28
CA THR A 62 11.52 -0.72 -0.32
C THR A 62 10.07 -1.11 0.03
N ARG A 63 9.90 -2.07 0.93
CA ARG A 63 8.56 -2.57 1.31
C ARG A 63 7.76 -1.48 2.03
N ILE A 64 6.56 -1.26 1.54
CA ILE A 64 5.51 -0.46 2.18
C ILE A 64 4.46 -1.44 2.67
N GLN A 65 4.00 -1.28 3.91
CA GLN A 65 2.90 -2.05 4.44
C GLN A 65 1.79 -1.13 4.91
N LEU A 66 0.67 -1.16 4.20
CA LEU A 66 -0.54 -0.45 4.57
C LEU A 66 -1.26 -1.25 5.65
N ARG A 67 -1.87 -0.58 6.64
CA ARG A 67 -2.54 -1.25 7.76
C ARG A 67 -3.80 -0.54 8.20
N THR A 68 -4.86 -1.27 8.53
CA THR A 68 -6.06 -0.68 9.17
C THR A 68 -5.98 -0.64 10.69
N LEU A 69 -5.15 -1.51 11.29
CA LEU A 69 -4.84 -1.50 12.71
C LEU A 69 -3.45 -0.90 12.96
N GLY A 70 -3.34 -0.09 14.01
CA GLY A 70 -2.18 0.75 14.28
C GLY A 70 -2.54 2.24 14.24
N ASN A 71 -1.63 3.04 13.66
CA ASN A 71 -1.64 4.51 13.75
C ASN A 71 -2.73 5.18 12.86
N ASN A 72 -3.08 6.42 13.22
CA ASN A 72 -3.79 7.44 12.40
C ASN A 72 -4.99 6.98 11.57
N LYS A 73 -5.94 6.29 12.20
CA LYS A 73 -7.23 5.91 11.63
C LYS A 73 -8.12 7.15 11.43
N ASP A 74 -8.46 7.48 10.20
CA ASP A 74 -9.34 8.60 9.84
C ASP A 74 -10.53 8.18 8.97
N VAL A 75 -10.64 6.89 8.64
CA VAL A 75 -11.82 6.32 7.99
C VAL A 75 -12.56 5.48 9.02
N HIS A 76 -13.76 5.92 9.40
CA HIS A 76 -14.60 5.24 10.40
C HIS A 76 -16.05 5.17 9.93
N GLY A 77 -16.71 4.07 10.23
CA GLY A 77 -18.14 3.87 10.05
C GLY A 77 -18.65 2.74 10.94
N ARG A 78 -19.96 2.47 10.93
CA ARG A 78 -20.58 1.46 11.82
C ARG A 78 -19.90 0.08 11.77
N PHE A 79 -19.34 -0.28 10.63
CA PHE A 79 -18.75 -1.59 10.33
C PHE A 79 -17.51 -1.47 9.43
N VAL A 80 -16.83 -0.32 9.49
CA VAL A 80 -15.70 0.01 8.62
C VAL A 80 -14.62 0.71 9.41
N LEU A 81 -13.38 0.30 9.18
CA LEU A 81 -12.18 0.94 9.72
C LEU A 81 -11.13 1.10 8.62
N GLY A 82 -10.41 2.21 8.63
CA GLY A 82 -9.29 2.38 7.73
C GLY A 82 -8.55 3.69 7.89
N GLU A 83 -7.77 4.01 6.87
CA GLU A 83 -7.04 5.26 6.80
C GLU A 83 -6.83 5.74 5.36
N HIS A 84 -6.70 7.05 5.22
CA HIS A 84 -6.01 7.64 4.08
C HIS A 84 -4.51 7.63 4.35
N PHE A 85 -3.70 7.24 3.37
CA PHE A 85 -2.26 7.13 3.56
C PHE A 85 -1.50 8.01 2.58
N MET A 86 -0.26 8.32 2.95
CA MET A 86 0.70 9.04 2.14
C MET A 86 2.10 8.54 2.47
N TYR A 87 2.91 8.22 1.45
CA TYR A 87 4.30 7.79 1.60
C TYR A 87 5.18 8.55 0.62
N GLN A 88 6.40 8.89 1.05
CA GLN A 88 7.47 9.31 0.12
C GLN A 88 8.31 8.10 -0.23
N VAL A 89 8.52 7.86 -1.52
CA VAL A 89 9.15 6.65 -2.03
C VAL A 89 10.08 6.97 -3.20
N PRO A 90 11.12 6.16 -3.45
CA PRO A 90 11.94 6.33 -4.65
C PRO A 90 11.10 6.21 -5.94
N PRO A 91 11.43 6.92 -7.01
CA PRO A 91 10.77 6.73 -8.30
C PRO A 91 11.00 5.32 -8.85
N GLY A 92 10.00 4.73 -9.50
CA GLY A 92 10.10 3.40 -10.11
C GLY A 92 8.77 2.66 -10.20
N THR A 93 8.84 1.39 -10.57
CA THR A 93 7.66 0.52 -10.68
C THR A 93 7.47 -0.26 -9.39
N TYR A 94 6.26 -0.21 -8.86
CA TYR A 94 5.82 -0.87 -7.64
C TYR A 94 4.78 -1.93 -7.96
N GLU A 95 4.67 -2.90 -7.07
CA GLU A 95 3.72 -4.01 -7.14
C GLU A 95 3.03 -4.21 -5.80
N VAL A 96 1.73 -4.49 -5.83
CA VAL A 96 1.02 -5.04 -4.67
C VAL A 96 1.30 -6.55 -4.60
N THR A 97 2.19 -6.97 -3.69
CA THR A 97 2.75 -8.32 -3.65
C THR A 97 1.98 -9.29 -2.75
N GLY A 98 1.17 -8.77 -1.84
CA GLY A 98 0.38 -9.61 -0.95
C GLY A 98 -0.58 -8.82 -0.07
N TRP A 99 -1.48 -9.55 0.57
CA TRP A 99 -2.36 -9.00 1.60
C TRP A 99 -2.82 -10.10 2.55
N GLN A 100 -3.22 -9.71 3.76
CA GLN A 100 -3.73 -10.62 4.79
C GLN A 100 -4.52 -9.85 5.85
N TYR A 101 -5.23 -10.56 6.71
CA TYR A 101 -5.69 -10.02 7.98
C TYR A 101 -4.73 -10.45 9.09
N GLN A 102 -4.44 -9.56 10.02
CA GLN A 102 -3.57 -9.84 11.16
C GLN A 102 -4.09 -10.96 12.05
N TYR A 103 -5.41 -11.05 12.22
CA TYR A 103 -6.05 -12.00 13.13
C TYR A 103 -6.73 -13.19 12.43
N TYR A 104 -6.45 -13.42 11.14
CA TYR A 104 -6.84 -14.63 10.43
C TYR A 104 -5.61 -15.35 9.86
N ALA A 105 -5.72 -16.67 9.65
CA ALA A 105 -4.61 -17.48 9.16
C ALA A 105 -4.36 -17.28 7.66
N GLY A 106 -5.39 -16.92 6.89
CA GLY A 106 -5.33 -16.82 5.45
C GLY A 106 -4.47 -15.67 4.95
N LYS A 107 -3.69 -15.97 3.91
CA LYS A 107 -2.91 -14.99 3.14
C LYS A 107 -3.42 -14.91 1.72
N SER A 108 -3.09 -13.81 1.04
CA SER A 108 -3.39 -13.61 -0.36
C SER A 108 -3.00 -14.82 -1.22
N MET A 109 -3.90 -15.27 -2.09
CA MET A 109 -3.60 -16.32 -3.06
C MET A 109 -2.59 -15.84 -4.10
N ALA A 110 -1.93 -16.74 -4.84
CA ALA A 110 -1.13 -16.31 -5.98
C ALA A 110 -2.02 -15.66 -7.04
N ARG A 111 -1.60 -14.51 -7.59
CA ARG A 111 -2.25 -13.91 -8.77
C ARG A 111 -1.58 -14.38 -10.05
N ARG A 112 -2.38 -14.52 -11.11
CA ARG A 112 -1.88 -14.83 -12.47
C ARG A 112 -1.17 -13.64 -13.12
N ALA A 113 -1.59 -12.43 -12.79
CA ALA A 113 -1.00 -11.19 -13.27
C ALA A 113 -0.73 -10.29 -12.07
N ALA A 114 0.51 -9.81 -11.98
CA ALA A 114 0.92 -8.84 -10.99
C ALA A 114 0.28 -7.48 -11.27
N ASP A 115 -0.03 -6.76 -10.20
CA ASP A 115 -0.63 -5.43 -10.27
C ASP A 115 0.45 -4.38 -10.05
N HIS A 116 0.84 -3.73 -11.15
CA HIS A 116 1.93 -2.77 -11.16
C HIS A 116 1.44 -1.36 -11.38
N PHE A 117 2.13 -0.41 -10.77
CA PHE A 117 2.01 1.01 -11.07
C PHE A 117 3.40 1.63 -11.05
N THR A 118 3.62 2.65 -11.87
CA THR A 118 4.91 3.34 -11.95
C THR A 118 4.76 4.73 -11.41
N VAL A 119 5.75 5.14 -10.59
CA VAL A 119 5.81 6.49 -10.05
C VAL A 119 7.09 7.24 -10.43
N LYS A 120 6.97 8.56 -10.58
CA LYS A 120 8.04 9.49 -11.01
C LYS A 120 8.42 10.46 -9.89
N ALA A 121 9.66 10.93 -9.90
CA ALA A 121 10.13 11.92 -8.93
C ALA A 121 9.30 13.20 -9.01
N GLY A 122 8.97 13.77 -7.85
CA GLY A 122 8.20 15.00 -7.71
C GLY A 122 6.69 14.86 -7.94
N GLU A 123 6.20 13.68 -8.36
CA GLU A 123 4.77 13.48 -8.59
C GLU A 123 4.03 13.04 -7.32
N VAL A 124 2.72 13.30 -7.28
CA VAL A 124 1.79 12.70 -6.32
C VAL A 124 0.91 11.70 -7.07
N ALA A 125 1.13 10.41 -6.83
CA ALA A 125 0.41 9.31 -7.46
C ALA A 125 -0.67 8.75 -6.52
N TYR A 126 -1.92 8.77 -6.96
CA TYR A 126 -3.00 8.05 -6.31
C TYR A 126 -3.04 6.60 -6.78
N ILE A 127 -2.84 5.67 -5.84
CA ILE A 127 -2.72 4.24 -6.12
C ILE A 127 -3.99 3.46 -5.80
N GLY A 128 -5.11 4.15 -5.59
CA GLY A 128 -6.43 3.56 -5.41
C GLY A 128 -6.94 3.50 -3.98
N ASN A 129 -8.18 3.04 -3.89
CA ASN A 129 -8.90 2.79 -2.65
C ASN A 129 -9.01 1.28 -2.45
N TYR A 130 -8.15 0.74 -1.60
CA TYR A 130 -8.12 -0.67 -1.24
C TYR A 130 -9.17 -0.97 -0.18
N THR A 131 -9.98 -2.00 -0.41
CA THR A 131 -10.99 -2.44 0.56
C THR A 131 -11.09 -3.95 0.59
N ALA A 132 -11.09 -4.52 1.79
CA ALA A 132 -11.42 -5.93 2.00
C ALA A 132 -12.53 -6.08 3.05
N ASN A 133 -13.41 -7.06 2.88
CA ASN A 133 -14.45 -7.38 3.86
C ASN A 133 -14.19 -8.75 4.48
N SER A 134 -14.24 -8.84 5.81
CA SER A 134 -13.96 -10.04 6.59
C SER A 134 -14.98 -11.18 6.38
N LEU A 135 -16.09 -10.93 5.69
CA LEU A 135 -17.04 -11.97 5.27
C LEU A 135 -16.63 -12.61 3.94
N SER A 136 -16.18 -11.77 3.01
CA SER A 136 -15.78 -12.19 1.66
C SER A 136 -14.35 -12.73 1.58
N TYR A 137 -13.46 -12.25 2.46
CA TYR A 137 -12.02 -12.48 2.38
C TYR A 137 -11.41 -12.14 1.02
N CYS A 138 -11.88 -11.04 0.42
CA CYS A 138 -11.43 -10.56 -0.88
C CYS A 138 -11.00 -9.10 -0.80
N LEU A 139 -9.81 -8.81 -1.30
CA LEU A 139 -9.31 -7.45 -1.49
C LEU A 139 -9.76 -6.93 -2.85
N THR A 140 -10.25 -5.70 -2.86
CA THR A 140 -10.65 -4.97 -4.07
C THR A 140 -9.94 -3.62 -4.10
N ARG A 141 -9.78 -3.03 -5.28
CA ARG A 141 -9.30 -1.66 -5.47
C ARG A 141 -10.26 -0.90 -6.36
N ASN A 142 -10.83 0.18 -5.83
CA ASN A 142 -11.55 1.17 -6.63
C ASN A 142 -10.57 2.28 -7.08
N SER A 143 -10.57 2.60 -8.37
CA SER A 143 -9.70 3.62 -8.97
C SER A 143 -10.28 5.04 -8.94
N GLN A 144 -11.51 5.24 -8.48
CA GLN A 144 -12.15 6.55 -8.43
C GLN A 144 -11.46 7.47 -7.43
N LEU A 145 -10.79 8.50 -7.94
CA LEU A 145 -10.09 9.50 -7.12
C LEU A 145 -11.06 10.48 -6.45
N LYS A 146 -12.11 10.93 -7.15
CA LYS A 146 -13.02 12.00 -6.69
C LYS A 146 -13.54 11.84 -5.24
N PRO A 147 -13.98 10.65 -4.78
CA PRO A 147 -14.51 10.48 -3.42
C PRO A 147 -13.47 10.61 -2.30
N VAL A 148 -12.17 10.56 -2.63
CA VAL A 148 -11.09 10.50 -1.63
C VAL A 148 -10.16 11.73 -1.64
N VAL A 149 -10.24 12.60 -2.66
CA VAL A 149 -9.39 13.81 -2.74
C VAL A 149 -9.57 14.72 -1.54
N GLU A 150 -10.81 15.11 -1.22
CA GLU A 150 -11.07 16.04 -0.12
C GLU A 150 -10.62 15.47 1.24
N PRO A 151 -10.94 14.22 1.61
CA PRO A 151 -10.37 13.59 2.80
C PRO A 151 -8.83 13.53 2.81
N LEU A 152 -8.20 13.20 1.68
CA LEU A 152 -6.74 13.17 1.55
C LEU A 152 -6.12 14.54 1.81
N VAL A 153 -6.64 15.60 1.20
CA VAL A 153 -6.16 16.97 1.40
C VAL A 153 -6.40 17.44 2.84
N LYS A 154 -7.52 17.04 3.45
CA LYS A 154 -7.80 17.33 4.85
C LYS A 154 -6.78 16.68 5.79
N LYS A 155 -6.38 15.43 5.54
CA LYS A 155 -5.35 14.72 6.33
C LYS A 155 -3.93 15.21 6.03
N PHE A 156 -3.67 15.54 4.77
CA PHE A 156 -2.36 15.97 4.26
C PHE A 156 -2.50 17.32 3.54
N PRO A 157 -2.53 18.45 4.29
CA PRO A 157 -2.74 19.78 3.72
C PRO A 157 -1.72 20.18 2.64
N ILE A 158 -0.53 19.58 2.65
CA ILE A 158 0.51 19.78 1.62
C ILE A 158 0.07 19.36 0.20
N LEU A 159 -1.03 18.61 0.08
CA LEU A 159 -1.61 18.18 -1.18
C LEU A 159 -2.56 19.22 -1.81
N LYS A 160 -2.98 20.26 -1.08
CA LYS A 160 -4.07 21.18 -1.49
C LYS A 160 -3.91 21.75 -2.90
N ASP A 161 -2.68 22.12 -3.26
CA ASP A 161 -2.36 22.78 -4.54
C ASP A 161 -1.48 21.89 -5.44
N ARG A 162 -1.42 20.57 -5.16
CA ARG A 162 -0.62 19.62 -5.94
C ARG A 162 -1.49 18.79 -6.87
N PRO A 163 -1.08 18.59 -8.14
CA PRO A 163 -1.77 17.66 -9.02
C PRO A 163 -1.62 16.23 -8.49
N ILE A 164 -2.73 15.53 -8.36
CA ILE A 164 -2.76 14.10 -7.98
C ILE A 164 -3.01 13.29 -9.26
N ASN A 165 -1.98 12.56 -9.70
CA ASN A 165 -2.05 11.68 -10.87
C ASN A 165 -2.72 10.34 -10.50
N ASN A 166 -3.81 9.98 -11.18
CA ASN A 166 -4.53 8.74 -10.91
C ASN A 166 -3.92 7.55 -11.67
N VAL A 167 -2.89 6.92 -11.08
CA VAL A 167 -2.26 5.74 -11.69
C VAL A 167 -3.09 4.46 -11.52
N ALA A 168 -4.11 4.48 -10.66
CA ALA A 168 -5.00 3.33 -10.46
C ALA A 168 -6.00 3.13 -11.61
N GLU A 169 -6.29 4.16 -12.42
CA GLU A 169 -7.19 4.05 -13.58
C GLU A 169 -6.60 3.25 -14.74
N SER A 170 -5.28 3.34 -14.94
CA SER A 170 -4.57 2.61 -16.00
C SER A 170 -4.15 1.20 -15.60
N ALA A 171 -4.32 0.83 -14.33
CA ALA A 171 -4.02 -0.49 -13.79
C ALA A 171 -5.33 -1.14 -13.28
N PRO A 172 -5.97 -2.03 -14.04
CA PRO A 172 -7.15 -2.74 -13.55
C PRO A 172 -6.79 -3.72 -12.43
N PHE A 173 -7.55 -3.70 -11.34
CA PHE A 173 -7.36 -4.60 -10.20
C PHE A 173 -8.49 -5.62 -10.13
N ALA A 174 -8.18 -6.86 -10.49
CA ALA A 174 -9.12 -7.96 -10.26
C ALA A 174 -9.25 -8.23 -8.76
N PRO A 175 -10.48 -8.46 -8.23
CA PRO A 175 -10.68 -8.88 -6.86
C PRO A 175 -9.76 -10.05 -6.48
N TRP A 176 -9.11 -9.94 -5.32
CA TRP A 176 -8.04 -10.83 -4.92
C TRP A 176 -8.39 -11.60 -3.64
N PRO A 177 -8.62 -12.92 -3.71
CA PRO A 177 -8.94 -13.75 -2.54
C PRO A 177 -7.75 -13.99 -1.61
N THR A 178 -8.03 -14.24 -0.33
CA THR A 178 -7.14 -15.02 0.54
C THR A 178 -7.36 -16.53 0.37
N SER A 179 -6.45 -17.33 0.91
CA SER A 179 -6.61 -18.78 1.03
C SER A 179 -7.83 -19.22 1.87
N ASP A 180 -8.40 -18.33 2.67
CA ASP A 180 -9.57 -18.62 3.52
C ASP A 180 -10.89 -18.25 2.82
N ALA A 181 -10.81 -17.54 1.69
CA ALA A 181 -11.98 -17.20 0.89
C ALA A 181 -12.65 -18.46 0.34
N ARG A 182 -13.98 -18.51 0.42
CA ARG A 182 -14.79 -19.62 -0.08
C ARG A 182 -15.52 -19.24 -1.35
N ASP A 183 -15.56 -20.17 -2.30
CA ASP A 183 -16.45 -20.05 -3.46
C ASP A 183 -17.86 -20.45 -3.04
N ASN A 184 -18.76 -19.47 -2.94
CA ASN A 184 -20.16 -19.67 -2.55
C ASN A 184 -21.07 -19.91 -3.77
N GLY A 185 -20.54 -20.50 -4.85
CA GLY A 185 -21.29 -20.80 -6.07
C GLY A 185 -21.49 -19.60 -7.00
N LYS A 186 -20.90 -18.44 -6.68
CA LYS A 186 -20.87 -17.23 -7.53
C LYS A 186 -19.51 -17.01 -8.20
N GLY A 187 -18.52 -17.84 -7.88
CA GLY A 187 -17.11 -17.62 -8.20
C GLY A 187 -16.40 -16.88 -7.07
N LEU A 188 -15.17 -17.30 -6.79
CA LEU A 188 -14.33 -16.71 -5.74
C LEU A 188 -14.12 -15.21 -5.99
N CYS A 189 -14.46 -14.39 -5.00
CA CYS A 189 -14.42 -12.92 -5.10
C CYS A 189 -15.39 -12.24 -6.08
N ASN A 190 -16.39 -12.95 -6.59
CA ASN A 190 -17.46 -12.38 -7.38
C ASN A 190 -18.68 -12.17 -6.48
N PHE A 191 -18.98 -10.91 -6.16
CA PHE A 191 -20.06 -10.51 -5.25
C PHE A 191 -21.04 -9.58 -5.94
#